data_AF-A0A9N9K3Y4-F1
#
_entry.id   AF-A0A9N9K3Y4-F1
#
_cell.length_a   1.000
_cell.length_b   1.000
_cell.length_c   1.000
_cell.angle_alpha   90.00
_cell.angle_beta   90.00
_cell.angle_gamma   90.00
#
_symmetry.space_group_name_H-M   'P 1'
#
loop_
_entity.id
_entity.type
_entity.pdbx_description
1 polymer ?
#
loop_
_entity_poly.entity_id
_entity_poly.type
_entity_poly.pdbx_seq_one_letter_code
_entity_poly.pdbx_strand_id
1 'polypeptide(L)'
;MKVKCSSGGKFTDCLYKPKNEFKIKYKRTKDDELLDYFFASIATAEHQNKTPNDIFDKIKKKIENTYNIDELAKDGPLDKEIQNTKLNDNQKDQLQKIRINQETMVLKYNNIKDGINKETEISNLRDFGY
;
A
#
# COMPACT_ATOMS: atom_id res chain seq x y z
N MET A 1 32.97 -14.26 -2.22
CA MET A 1 33.80 -13.23 -1.55
C MET A 1 34.27 -13.81 -0.21
N LYS A 2 35.58 -13.99 0.02
CA LYS A 2 36.10 -14.50 1.32
C LYS A 2 36.09 -13.33 2.32
N VAL A 3 35.43 -13.49 3.45
CA VAL A 3 35.31 -12.44 4.47
C VAL A 3 36.02 -12.93 5.74
N LYS A 4 36.91 -12.11 6.30
CA LYS A 4 37.62 -12.43 7.54
C LYS A 4 36.73 -12.05 8.73
N CYS A 5 36.42 -12.99 9.61
CA CYS A 5 35.68 -12.72 10.84
C CYS A 5 36.62 -12.92 12.04
N SER A 6 36.48 -12.08 13.07
CA SER A 6 37.22 -12.25 14.32
C SER A 6 36.30 -12.86 15.38
N SER A 7 36.72 -13.98 15.96
CA SER A 7 36.20 -14.48 17.23
C SER A 7 37.38 -14.77 18.13
N GLY A 8 37.50 -14.03 19.24
CA GLY A 8 38.52 -14.29 20.27
C GLY A 8 39.98 -14.02 19.86
N GLY A 9 40.24 -13.02 19.01
CA GLY A 9 41.61 -12.54 18.74
C GLY A 9 42.41 -13.33 17.70
N LYS A 10 41.81 -14.30 17.00
CA LYS A 10 42.38 -14.94 15.82
C LYS A 10 41.44 -14.73 14.63
N PHE A 11 42.00 -14.27 13.50
CA PHE A 11 41.24 -14.11 12.25
C PHE A 11 41.21 -15.44 11.51
N THR A 12 40.03 -16.02 11.37
CA THR A 12 39.79 -17.20 10.53
C THR A 12 39.07 -16.80 9.25
N ASP A 13 39.42 -17.47 8.14
CA ASP A 13 38.71 -17.33 6.87
C ASP A 13 37.30 -17.91 7.02
N CYS A 14 36.29 -17.06 7.14
CA CYS A 14 34.91 -17.49 7.23
C CYS A 14 34.28 -17.44 5.84
N LEU A 15 33.62 -18.53 5.47
CA LEU A 15 32.75 -18.56 4.31
C LEU A 15 31.51 -17.73 4.63
N TYR A 16 31.38 -16.57 3.98
CA TYR A 16 30.14 -15.81 3.97
C TYR A 16 29.02 -16.71 3.43
N LYS A 17 28.11 -17.14 4.30
CA LYS A 17 26.83 -17.74 3.90
C LYS A 17 25.84 -16.59 3.74
N PRO A 18 25.42 -16.22 2.50
CA PRO A 18 24.31 -15.29 2.35
C PRO A 18 23.09 -15.90 3.03
N LYS A 19 22.50 -15.17 3.98
CA LYS A 19 21.18 -15.50 4.50
C LYS A 19 20.18 -15.27 3.36
N ASN A 20 19.67 -16.38 2.84
CA ASN A 20 18.57 -16.49 1.88
C ASN A 20 18.80 -15.84 0.51
N GLU A 21 19.72 -16.40 -0.27
CA GLU A 21 19.50 -16.45 -1.71
C GLU A 21 18.40 -17.48 -1.99
N PHE A 22 17.16 -17.03 -2.16
CA PHE A 22 16.13 -17.84 -2.79
C PHE A 22 16.59 -18.15 -4.23
N LYS A 23 17.33 -19.24 -4.40
CA LYS A 23 17.58 -19.83 -5.71
C LYS A 23 16.29 -20.52 -6.16
N ILE A 24 15.44 -19.78 -6.85
CA ILE A 24 14.24 -20.33 -7.49
C ILE A 24 14.72 -21.21 -8.65
N LYS A 25 14.80 -22.52 -8.38
CA LYS A 25 14.85 -23.54 -9.43
C LYS A 25 13.46 -23.60 -10.04
N TYR A 26 13.29 -23.05 -11.25
CA TYR A 26 12.06 -23.25 -12.01
C TYR A 26 11.92 -24.74 -12.36
N LYS A 27 11.18 -25.46 -11.54
CA LYS A 27 10.51 -26.70 -11.93
C LYS A 27 9.05 -26.32 -12.06
N ARG A 28 8.41 -26.66 -13.19
CA ARG A 28 6.97 -26.46 -13.43
C ARG A 28 6.18 -26.92 -12.22
N THR A 29 5.72 -25.99 -11.41
CA THR A 29 4.83 -26.23 -10.28
C THR A 29 3.43 -25.81 -10.72
N LYS A 30 2.45 -26.66 -10.40
CA LYS A 30 1.06 -26.52 -10.81
C LYS A 30 0.51 -25.17 -10.36
N ASP A 31 -0.43 -24.61 -11.11
CA ASP A 31 -0.98 -23.25 -10.88
C ASP A 31 -1.43 -23.00 -9.43
N ASP A 32 -1.84 -24.05 -8.71
CA ASP A 32 -2.22 -24.02 -7.30
C ASP A 32 -1.06 -23.60 -6.36
N GLU A 33 0.18 -24.04 -6.61
CA GLU A 33 1.34 -23.65 -5.79
C GLU A 33 1.75 -22.19 -6.03
N LEU A 34 1.40 -21.66 -7.22
CA LEU A 34 1.62 -20.26 -7.60
C LEU A 34 0.61 -19.34 -6.90
N LEU A 35 -0.64 -19.80 -6.79
CA LEU A 35 -1.71 -19.12 -6.03
C LEU A 35 -1.40 -19.10 -4.54
N ASP A 36 -0.98 -20.21 -3.95
CA ASP A 36 -0.60 -20.26 -2.54
C ASP A 36 0.58 -19.33 -2.23
N TYR A 37 1.56 -19.25 -3.13
CA TYR A 37 2.66 -18.31 -2.99
C TYR A 37 2.22 -16.84 -3.14
N PHE A 38 1.28 -16.57 -4.05
CA PHE A 38 0.70 -15.24 -4.21
C PHE A 38 -0.06 -14.81 -2.96
N PHE A 39 -0.92 -15.67 -2.41
CA PHE A 39 -1.64 -15.39 -1.16
C PHE A 39 -0.69 -15.27 0.04
N ALA A 40 0.34 -16.12 0.12
CA ALA A 40 1.37 -15.99 1.15
C ALA A 40 2.14 -14.66 1.03
N SER A 41 2.43 -14.20 -0.19
CA SER A 41 3.11 -12.92 -0.41
C SER A 41 2.25 -11.73 0.00
N ILE A 42 0.94 -11.75 -0.28
CA ILE A 42 -0.02 -10.73 0.18
C ILE A 42 -0.11 -10.75 1.71
N ALA A 43 -0.28 -11.92 2.32
CA ALA A 43 -0.36 -12.05 3.77
C ALA A 43 0.91 -11.53 4.48
N THR A 44 2.09 -11.76 3.89
CA THR A 44 3.34 -11.22 4.44
C THR A 44 3.47 -9.70 4.28
N ALA A 45 2.89 -9.12 3.22
CA ALA A 45 2.84 -7.66 3.05
C ALA A 45 1.92 -7.01 4.09
N GLU A 46 0.80 -7.66 4.43
CA GLU A 46 -0.14 -7.19 5.46
C GLU A 46 0.45 -7.23 6.87
N HIS A 47 1.29 -8.23 7.18
CA HIS A 47 1.95 -8.37 8.48
C HIS A 47 3.20 -7.49 8.68
N GLN A 48 3.71 -6.83 7.62
CA GLN A 48 4.76 -5.81 7.75
C GLN A 48 4.22 -4.43 8.10
N ASN A 49 2.90 -4.30 8.36
CA ASN A 49 2.31 -3.13 8.97
C ASN A 49 2.83 -2.97 10.40
N LYS A 50 4.07 -2.47 10.53
CA LYS A 50 4.56 -1.80 11.73
C LYS A 50 3.44 -0.91 12.22
N THR A 51 3.01 -1.13 13.45
CA THR A 51 2.16 -0.19 14.17
C THR A 51 2.80 1.19 14.02
N PRO A 52 2.13 2.16 13.39
CA PRO A 52 2.68 3.48 13.22
C PRO A 52 2.82 4.09 14.62
N ASN A 53 4.03 4.05 15.17
CA ASN A 53 4.32 4.73 16.44
C ASN A 53 4.41 6.24 16.24
N ASP A 54 4.56 6.69 14.99
CA ASP A 54 4.56 8.09 14.61
C ASP A 54 3.12 8.60 14.36
N ILE A 55 2.82 9.80 14.89
CA ILE A 55 1.57 10.53 14.67
C ILE A 55 1.38 10.79 13.18
N PHE A 56 2.48 11.08 12.46
CA PHE A 56 2.45 11.29 11.02
C PHE A 56 1.93 10.06 10.28
N ASP A 57 2.50 8.87 10.56
CA ASP A 57 2.12 7.64 9.89
C ASP A 57 0.68 7.21 10.23
N LYS A 58 0.22 7.47 11.45
CA LYS A 58 -1.18 7.22 11.85
C LYS A 58 -2.14 8.02 10.99
N ILE A 59 -1.88 9.31 10.82
CA ILE A 59 -2.76 10.21 10.06
C ILE A 59 -2.64 9.92 8.58
N LYS A 60 -1.43 9.65 8.07
CA LYS A 60 -1.23 9.21 6.70
C LYS A 60 -2.08 7.97 6.38
N LYS A 61 -2.00 6.92 7.20
CA LYS A 61 -2.83 5.72 7.01
C LYS A 61 -4.32 6.02 7.12
N LYS A 62 -4.71 6.92 8.03
CA LYS A 62 -6.10 7.36 8.15
C LYS A 62 -6.59 8.01 6.85
N ILE A 63 -5.81 8.93 6.28
CA ILE A 63 -6.10 9.56 4.98
C ILE A 63 -6.22 8.49 3.89
N GLU A 64 -5.23 7.60 3.76
CA GLU A 64 -5.17 6.57 2.71
C GLU A 64 -6.35 5.58 2.77
N ASN A 65 -6.86 5.30 3.97
CA ASN A 65 -8.00 4.41 4.19
C ASN A 65 -9.36 5.09 4.09
N THR A 66 -9.41 6.42 3.96
CA THR A 66 -10.68 7.14 3.81
C THR A 66 -11.09 7.16 2.34
N TYR A 67 -12.32 6.72 2.08
CA TYR A 67 -12.98 6.78 0.76
C TYR A 67 -14.20 7.69 0.76
N ASN A 68 -14.52 8.32 1.90
CA ASN A 68 -15.62 9.27 2.02
C ASN A 68 -15.13 10.67 1.61
N ILE A 69 -15.79 11.28 0.62
CA ILE A 69 -15.42 12.61 0.11
C ILE A 69 -15.59 13.68 1.20
N ASP A 70 -16.66 13.62 2.01
CA ASP A 70 -16.92 14.64 3.03
C ASP A 70 -15.84 14.68 4.11
N GLU A 71 -15.25 13.52 4.41
CA GLU A 71 -14.13 13.41 5.33
C GLU A 71 -12.84 13.94 4.71
N LEU A 72 -12.65 13.71 3.41
CA LEU A 72 -11.51 14.17 2.63
C LEU A 72 -11.65 15.60 2.15
N ALA A 73 -12.79 16.28 2.35
CA ALA A 73 -13.03 17.64 1.88
C ALA A 73 -12.17 18.68 2.61
N LYS A 74 -11.98 19.85 1.98
CA LYS A 74 -11.27 20.98 2.58
C LYS A 74 -12.03 21.45 3.82
N ASP A 75 -11.32 21.77 4.90
CA ASP A 75 -11.93 22.11 6.21
C ASP A 75 -12.79 20.97 6.81
N GLY A 76 -12.67 19.76 6.25
CA GLY A 76 -13.29 18.54 6.73
C GLY A 76 -12.67 18.05 8.04
N PRO A 77 -13.23 16.98 8.64
CA PRO A 77 -12.75 16.43 9.90
C PRO A 77 -11.27 16.03 9.84
N LEU A 78 -10.82 15.48 8.71
CA LEU A 78 -9.45 15.01 8.52
C LEU A 78 -8.46 16.16 8.31
N ASP A 79 -8.86 17.23 7.61
CA ASP A 79 -8.03 18.43 7.44
C ASP A 79 -7.86 19.18 8.78
N LYS A 80 -8.94 19.29 9.57
CA LYS A 80 -8.88 19.82 10.95
C LYS A 80 -7.97 18.98 11.85
N GLU A 81 -8.01 17.65 11.71
CA GLU A 81 -7.15 16.74 12.47
C GLU A 81 -5.67 16.94 12.11
N ILE A 82 -5.33 17.09 10.82
CA ILE A 82 -3.96 17.43 10.39
C ILE A 82 -3.51 18.75 11.03
N GLN A 83 -4.35 19.78 10.99
CA GLN A 83 -4.02 21.10 11.55
C GLN A 83 -3.81 21.07 13.07
N ASN A 84 -4.62 20.29 13.79
CA ASN A 84 -4.58 20.18 15.25
C ASN A 84 -3.40 19.34 15.77
N THR A 85 -2.60 18.72 14.90
CA THR A 85 -1.45 17.93 15.33
C THR A 85 -0.25 18.78 15.74
N LYS A 86 0.59 18.23 16.62
CA LYS A 86 1.89 18.79 17.00
C LYS A 86 3.01 18.45 15.99
N LEU A 87 2.66 18.21 14.72
CA LEU A 87 3.62 17.96 13.65
C LEU A 87 4.26 19.28 13.19
N ASN A 88 5.45 19.19 12.59
CA ASN A 88 6.06 20.37 11.97
C ASN A 88 5.34 20.76 10.67
N ASP A 89 5.58 21.97 10.18
CA ASP A 89 4.87 22.50 9.01
C ASP A 89 5.12 21.66 7.75
N ASN A 90 6.34 21.14 7.56
CA ASN A 90 6.67 20.28 6.42
C ASN A 90 5.88 18.95 6.45
N GLN A 91 5.69 18.36 7.62
CA GLN A 91 4.88 17.15 7.81
C GLN A 91 3.39 17.45 7.60
N LYS A 92 2.90 18.59 8.08
CA LYS A 92 1.51 19.02 7.82
C LYS A 92 1.27 19.22 6.32
N ASP A 93 2.18 19.89 5.63
CA ASP A 93 2.14 20.06 4.17
C ASP A 93 2.14 18.73 3.42
N GLN A 94 2.96 17.77 3.87
CA GLN A 94 2.97 16.42 3.31
C GLN A 94 1.62 15.71 3.51
N LEU A 95 1.04 15.76 4.71
CA LEU A 95 -0.27 15.17 4.98
C LEU A 95 -1.38 15.85 4.17
N GLN A 96 -1.33 17.18 4.01
CA GLN A 96 -2.29 17.89 3.16
C GLN A 96 -2.18 17.48 1.69
N LYS A 97 -0.96 17.30 1.15
CA LYS A 97 -0.77 16.77 -0.21
C LYS A 97 -1.33 15.36 -0.36
N ILE A 98 -1.12 14.49 0.63
CA ILE A 98 -1.66 13.12 0.63
C ILE A 98 -3.19 13.16 0.66
N ARG A 99 -3.79 14.02 1.51
CA ARG A 99 -5.25 14.23 1.59
C ARG A 99 -5.84 14.69 0.26
N ILE A 100 -5.27 15.71 -0.37
CA ILE A 100 -5.74 16.23 -1.67
C ILE A 100 -5.63 15.16 -2.76
N ASN A 101 -4.55 14.39 -2.76
CA ASN A 101 -4.37 13.31 -3.73
C ASN A 101 -5.44 12.21 -3.54
N GLN A 102 -5.69 11.80 -2.29
CA GLN A 102 -6.74 10.83 -1.98
C GLN A 102 -8.13 11.34 -2.38
N GLU A 103 -8.47 12.58 -2.06
CA GLU A 103 -9.72 13.24 -2.48
C GLU A 103 -9.89 13.18 -4.00
N THR A 104 -8.82 13.50 -4.73
CA THR A 104 -8.81 13.44 -6.20
C THR A 104 -9.02 12.02 -6.71
N MET A 105 -8.40 11.02 -6.09
CA MET A 105 -8.59 9.61 -6.45
C MET A 105 -10.02 9.15 -6.22
N VAL A 106 -10.60 9.47 -5.07
CA VAL A 106 -11.98 9.12 -4.71
C VAL A 106 -12.99 9.78 -5.65
N LEU A 107 -12.81 11.07 -5.97
CA LEU A 107 -13.64 11.78 -6.94
C LEU A 107 -13.60 11.14 -8.32
N LYS A 108 -12.40 10.78 -8.81
CA LYS A 108 -12.25 10.07 -10.09
C LYS A 108 -12.95 8.71 -10.08
N TYR A 109 -12.79 7.94 -8.99
CA TYR A 109 -13.45 6.65 -8.85
C TYR A 109 -14.98 6.79 -8.88
N ASN A 110 -15.54 7.75 -8.14
CA ASN A 110 -16.98 7.98 -8.12
C ASN A 110 -17.50 8.43 -9.49
N ASN A 111 -16.79 9.32 -10.19
CA ASN A 111 -17.15 9.72 -11.55
C ASN A 111 -17.16 8.53 -12.54
N ILE A 112 -16.18 7.63 -12.44
CA ILE A 112 -16.13 6.42 -13.27
C ILE A 112 -17.30 5.49 -12.91
N LYS A 113 -17.54 5.26 -11.62
CA LYS A 113 -18.64 4.43 -11.13
C LYS A 113 -19.99 4.95 -11.61
N ASP A 114 -20.21 6.26 -11.52
CA ASP A 114 -21.45 6.89 -11.98
C ASP A 114 -21.58 6.85 -13.50
N GLY A 115 -20.47 7.01 -14.24
CA GLY A 115 -20.43 6.83 -15.69
C GLY A 115 -20.81 5.42 -16.11
N ILE A 116 -20.22 4.40 -15.47
CA ILE A 116 -20.56 2.98 -15.70
C ILE A 116 -22.02 2.74 -15.37
N ASN A 117 -22.51 3.20 -14.20
CA ASN A 117 -23.90 3.02 -13.80
C ASN A 117 -24.86 3.61 -14.83
N LYS A 118 -24.59 4.83 -15.31
CA LYS A 118 -25.36 5.48 -16.38
C LYS A 118 -25.30 4.70 -17.69
N GLU A 119 -24.14 4.19 -18.09
CA GLU A 119 -24.00 3.36 -19.30
C GLU A 119 -24.72 2.00 -19.17
N THR A 120 -24.68 1.36 -17.99
CA THR A 120 -25.46 0.13 -17.70
C THR A 120 -26.96 0.39 -17.61
N GLU A 121 -27.40 1.59 -17.22
CA GLU A 121 -28.80 2.00 -17.29
C GLU A 121 -29.23 2.29 -18.75
N ILE A 122 -28.31 2.78 -19.60
CA ILE A 122 -28.57 3.12 -21.01
C ILE A 122 -28.43 1.90 -21.94
N SER A 123 -27.75 0.83 -21.52
CA SER A 123 -27.74 -0.46 -22.22
C SER A 123 -28.91 -1.32 -21.71
N ASN A 124 -30.04 -1.41 -22.41
CA ASN A 124 -30.15 -2.05 -23.73
C ASN A 124 -29.16 -3.23 -23.89
N LEU A 125 -28.94 -4.01 -22.82
CA LEU A 125 -28.00 -5.13 -22.76
C LEU A 125 -28.35 -6.34 -23.64
N ARG A 126 -29.38 -6.27 -24.49
CA ARG A 126 -29.68 -7.22 -25.58
C ARG A 126 -30.92 -6.76 -26.37
N ASP A 127 -30.74 -5.80 -27.27
CA ASP A 127 -31.43 -5.88 -28.57
C ASP A 127 -30.47 -6.57 -29.55
N PHE A 128 -30.12 -7.83 -29.26
CA PHE A 128 -29.90 -8.77 -30.34
C PHE A 128 -31.30 -9.20 -30.80
N GLY A 129 -31.97 -8.28 -31.49
CA GLY A 129 -33.26 -8.51 -32.11
C GLY A 129 -33.14 -9.61 -33.17
N TYR A 130 -33.99 -10.63 -32.98
CA TYR A 130 -34.47 -11.71 -33.84
C TYR A 130 -34.03 -11.76 -35.31
#